data_AF-A0A1V3C1U4-F1
#
_entry.id   AF-A0A1V3C1U4-F1
#
_cell.length_a   1.000
_cell.length_b   1.000
_cell.length_c   1.000
_cell.angle_alpha   90.00
_cell.angle_beta   90.00
_cell.angle_gamma   90.00
#
_symmetry.space_group_name_H-M   'P 1'
#
loop_
_entity.id
_entity.type
_entity.pdbx_description
1 polymer ?
#
loop_
_entity_poly.entity_id
_entity_poly.type
_entity_poly.pdbx_seq_one_letter_code
_entity_poly.pdbx_strand_id
1 'polypeptide(L)'
;MKTVEVDWVGVEERLPHEGAAVLGAVTCRYPDGEDVWLVLPMHFRRIHPDESTGAEIRNVFIDADDVLRKPYGGGTEEQVTHWAEYPCLPGTAVRQIVGDEVRSAIAAARRD
;
A
#
# COMPACT_ATOMS: atom_id res chain seq x y z
N MET A 1 -20.52 -0.48 -17.15
CA MET A 1 -19.56 -0.60 -16.04
C MET A 1 -18.61 -1.73 -16.37
N LYS A 2 -17.30 -1.51 -16.37
CA LYS A 2 -16.31 -2.56 -16.61
C LYS A 2 -15.79 -3.02 -15.25
N THR A 3 -15.98 -4.28 -14.92
CA THR A 3 -15.41 -4.90 -13.72
C THR A 3 -13.96 -5.26 -14.00
N VAL A 4 -13.08 -5.02 -13.03
CA VAL A 4 -11.69 -5.46 -13.06
C VAL A 4 -11.52 -6.48 -11.95
N GLU A 5 -10.98 -7.65 -12.28
CA GLU A 5 -10.58 -8.64 -11.28
C GLU A 5 -9.24 -8.22 -10.67
N VAL A 6 -9.11 -8.43 -9.36
CA VAL A 6 -7.94 -8.04 -8.57
C VAL A 6 -7.42 -9.29 -7.87
N ASP A 7 -6.14 -9.58 -8.09
CA ASP A 7 -5.46 -10.69 -7.43
C ASP A 7 -4.93 -10.25 -6.06
N TRP A 8 -5.47 -10.85 -5.01
CA TRP A 8 -5.02 -10.64 -3.64
C TRP A 8 -3.99 -11.69 -3.25
N VAL A 9 -2.90 -11.23 -2.63
CA VAL A 9 -1.74 -12.04 -2.23
C VAL A 9 -1.62 -11.99 -0.72
N GLY A 10 -1.58 -13.14 -0.07
CA GLY A 10 -1.33 -13.23 1.38
C GLY A 10 0.08 -12.74 1.73
N VAL A 11 0.21 -11.98 2.81
CA VAL A 11 1.52 -11.43 3.22
C VAL A 11 2.53 -12.51 3.63
N GLU A 12 2.03 -13.68 4.05
CA GLU A 12 2.80 -14.88 4.35
C GLU A 12 3.28 -15.61 3.09
N GLU A 13 2.54 -15.50 1.99
CA GLU A 13 2.94 -16.06 0.70
C GLU A 13 4.06 -15.21 0.09
N ARG A 14 3.85 -13.89 0.03
CA ARG A 14 4.77 -12.96 -0.63
C ARG A 14 4.52 -11.52 -0.20
N LEU A 15 5.60 -10.77 0.00
CA LEU A 15 5.56 -9.33 0.22
C LEU A 15 5.70 -8.55 -1.10
N PRO A 16 5.20 -7.29 -1.16
CA PRO A 16 5.44 -6.41 -2.30
C PRO A 16 6.93 -6.10 -2.48
N HIS A 17 7.29 -5.55 -3.65
CA HIS A 17 8.64 -5.01 -3.85
C HIS A 17 8.81 -3.66 -3.13
N GLU A 18 10.05 -3.25 -2.91
CA GLU A 18 10.39 -1.96 -2.32
C GLU A 18 9.74 -0.80 -3.10
N GLY A 19 9.06 0.09 -2.38
CA GLY A 19 8.39 1.26 -2.94
C GLY A 19 7.09 0.99 -3.70
N ALA A 20 6.62 -0.27 -3.76
CA ALA A 20 5.39 -0.62 -4.46
C ALA A 20 4.18 0.13 -3.87
N ALA A 21 3.40 0.79 -4.73
CA ALA A 21 2.05 1.20 -4.39
C ALA A 21 1.14 -0.04 -4.40
N VAL A 22 0.39 -0.26 -3.31
CA VAL A 22 -0.52 -1.41 -3.15
C VAL A 22 -1.85 -1.01 -2.50
N LEU A 23 -2.87 -1.84 -2.69
CA LEU A 23 -4.04 -1.88 -1.81
C LEU A 23 -3.79 -2.93 -0.73
N GLY A 24 -3.84 -2.54 0.54
CA GLY A 24 -3.67 -3.44 1.69
C GLY A 24 -5.01 -3.76 2.36
N ALA A 25 -5.29 -5.04 2.61
CA ALA A 25 -6.39 -5.48 3.44
C ALA A 25 -5.94 -5.48 4.91
N VAL A 26 -6.46 -4.52 5.68
CA VAL A 26 -6.09 -4.28 7.08
C VAL A 26 -7.13 -4.91 7.99
N THR A 27 -6.66 -5.72 8.94
CA THR A 27 -7.46 -6.10 10.10
C THR A 27 -7.35 -5.01 11.16
N CYS A 28 -8.48 -4.47 11.57
CA CYS A 28 -8.57 -3.52 12.69
C CYS A 28 -9.89 -3.71 13.43
N ARG A 29 -10.02 -3.03 14.57
CA ARG A 29 -11.22 -3.06 15.40
C ARG A 29 -11.89 -1.70 15.35
N TYR A 30 -13.13 -1.66 14.87
CA TYR A 30 -13.90 -0.41 14.78
C TYR A 30 -14.29 0.07 16.20
N PRO A 31 -14.60 1.37 16.41
CA PRO A 31 -14.90 1.90 17.74
C PRO A 31 -16.07 1.23 18.48
N ASP A 32 -17.00 0.58 17.78
CA ASP A 32 -18.09 -0.21 18.37
C ASP A 32 -17.65 -1.62 18.80
N GLY A 33 -16.40 -1.99 18.53
CA GLY A 33 -15.79 -3.24 18.91
C GLY A 33 -15.89 -4.35 17.88
N GLU A 34 -16.43 -4.10 16.68
CA GLU A 34 -16.45 -5.07 15.58
C GLU A 34 -15.08 -5.20 14.90
N ASP A 35 -14.70 -6.44 14.56
CA ASP A 35 -13.51 -6.71 13.75
C ASP A 35 -13.85 -6.47 12.27
N VAL A 36 -13.03 -5.67 11.60
CA VAL A 36 -13.27 -5.29 10.21
C VAL A 36 -12.05 -5.55 9.33
N TRP A 37 -12.32 -5.76 8.04
CA TRP A 37 -11.32 -5.71 6.98
C TRP A 37 -11.51 -4.46 6.15
N LEU A 38 -10.55 -3.56 6.27
CA LEU A 38 -10.53 -2.30 5.53
C LEU A 38 -9.47 -2.36 4.42
N VAL A 39 -9.88 -2.03 3.20
CA VAL A 39 -8.95 -1.91 2.07
C VAL A 39 -8.43 -0.48 2.03
N LEU A 40 -7.12 -0.32 2.21
CA LEU A 40 -6.48 1.00 2.22
C LEU A 40 -5.40 1.12 1.12
N PRO A 41 -5.29 2.29 0.49
CA PRO A 41 -4.16 2.63 -0.37
C PRO A 41 -2.88 2.80 0.47
N MET A 42 -1.81 2.12 0.08
CA MET A 42 -0.53 2.15 0.81
C MET A 42 0.67 2.08 -0.13
N HIS A 43 1.86 2.32 0.40
CA HIS A 43 3.11 1.91 -0.22
C HIS A 43 3.94 1.02 0.71
N PHE A 44 4.70 0.10 0.13
CA PHE A 44 5.52 -0.84 0.88
C PHE A 44 6.98 -0.39 1.01
N ARG A 45 7.54 -0.55 2.20
CA ARG A 45 8.97 -0.38 2.50
C ARG A 45 9.51 -1.62 3.17
N ARG A 46 10.63 -2.14 2.67
CA ARG A 46 11.35 -3.25 3.32
C ARG A 46 12.08 -2.77 4.57
N ILE A 47 12.59 -1.54 4.58
CA ILE A 47 13.25 -0.90 5.72
C ILE A 47 12.72 0.52 5.85
N HIS A 48 12.19 0.84 7.03
CA HIS A 48 11.78 2.18 7.41
C HIS A 48 12.49 2.57 8.71
N PRO A 49 13.21 3.69 8.77
CA PRO A 49 13.83 4.14 10.01
C PRO A 49 12.76 4.68 10.95
N ASP A 50 12.76 4.22 12.20
CA ASP A 50 12.00 4.87 13.26
C ASP A 50 12.63 6.24 13.57
N GLU A 51 11.90 7.32 13.33
CA GLU A 51 12.46 8.67 13.49
C GLU A 51 12.78 9.03 14.95
N SER A 52 12.15 8.35 15.91
CA SER A 52 12.30 8.65 17.34
C SER A 52 13.46 7.89 18.00
N THR A 53 13.69 6.65 17.56
CA THR A 53 14.69 5.73 18.14
C THR A 53 15.86 5.45 17.20
N GLY A 54 15.72 5.77 15.91
CA GLY A 54 16.67 5.40 14.85
C GLY A 54 16.66 3.90 14.51
N ALA A 55 15.78 3.10 15.13
CA ALA A 55 15.72 1.67 14.90
C ALA A 55 15.16 1.34 13.51
N GLU A 56 15.64 0.26 12.90
CA GLU A 56 15.08 -0.21 11.63
C GLU A 56 13.78 -0.97 11.84
N ILE A 57 12.70 -0.47 11.26
CA ILE A 57 11.41 -1.15 11.18
C ILE A 57 11.33 -1.87 9.83
N ARG A 58 11.29 -3.20 9.85
CA ARG A 58 11.29 -4.02 8.62
C ARG A 58 9.89 -4.36 8.11
N ASN A 59 9.74 -4.43 6.79
CA ASN A 59 8.52 -4.87 6.08
C ASN A 59 7.27 -4.14 6.56
N VAL A 60 7.08 -2.93 6.06
CA VAL A 60 6.01 -2.04 6.52
C VAL A 60 5.18 -1.54 5.36
N PHE A 61 3.89 -1.41 5.61
CA PHE A 61 2.95 -0.77 4.73
C PHE A 61 2.58 0.58 5.33
N ILE A 62 2.68 1.64 4.54
CA ILE A 62 2.49 3.02 4.99
C ILE A 62 1.35 3.61 4.17
N ASP A 63 0.28 4.05 4.84
CA ASP A 63 -0.87 4.68 4.19
C ASP A 63 -0.65 6.17 3.91
N ALA A 64 -1.69 6.86 3.44
CA ALA A 64 -1.63 8.28 3.11
C ALA A 64 -1.54 9.21 4.33
N ASP A 65 -1.85 8.69 5.53
CA ASP A 65 -1.76 9.41 6.81
C ASP A 65 -0.45 9.07 7.55
N ASP A 66 0.53 8.48 6.85
CA ASP A 66 1.82 8.00 7.36
C ASP A 66 1.70 6.94 8.48
N VAL A 67 0.56 6.27 8.59
CA VAL A 67 0.37 5.20 9.58
C VAL A 67 1.05 3.92 9.10
N LEU A 68 2.01 3.47 9.91
CA LEU A 68 2.81 2.28 9.66
C LEU A 68 2.11 1.02 10.16
N ARG A 69 1.88 0.06 9.25
CA ARG A 69 1.30 -1.25 9.56
C ARG A 69 2.24 -2.38 9.18
N LYS A 70 2.24 -3.42 9.99
CA LYS A 70 3.01 -4.64 9.74
C LYS A 70 2.16 -5.69 9.01
N PRO A 71 2.81 -6.65 8.33
CA PRO A 71 2.19 -7.92 8.00
C PRO A 71 1.51 -8.54 9.23
N TYR A 72 0.46 -9.30 8.99
CA TYR A 72 -0.22 -10.08 10.02
C TYR A 72 0.78 -10.92 10.83
N GLY A 73 0.64 -10.87 12.16
CA GLY A 73 1.60 -11.44 13.12
C GLY A 73 2.79 -10.53 13.46
N GLY A 74 2.89 -9.34 12.88
CA GLY A 74 4.00 -8.41 13.05
C GLY A 74 3.93 -7.47 14.27
N GLY A 75 2.92 -7.62 15.14
CA GLY A 75 2.86 -7.00 16.46
C GLY A 75 2.32 -5.56 16.53
N THR A 76 1.81 -5.00 15.42
CA THR A 76 1.01 -3.75 15.45
C THR A 76 -0.45 -4.04 15.74
N GLU A 77 -1.21 -3.07 16.26
CA GLU A 77 -2.65 -3.22 16.52
C GLU A 77 -3.42 -3.46 15.21
N GLU A 78 -3.13 -2.66 14.19
CA GLU A 78 -3.65 -2.84 12.84
C GLU A 78 -2.61 -3.55 11.98
N GLN A 79 -3.03 -4.57 11.24
CA GLN A 79 -2.11 -5.41 10.47
C GLN A 79 -2.63 -5.70 9.07
N VAL A 80 -1.72 -5.84 8.12
CA VAL A 80 -2.06 -6.19 6.73
C VAL A 80 -2.06 -7.69 6.57
N THR A 81 -3.19 -8.27 6.16
CA THR A 81 -3.33 -9.72 5.91
C THR A 81 -3.05 -10.07 4.45
N HIS A 82 -3.53 -9.22 3.52
CA HIS A 82 -3.37 -9.41 2.08
C HIS A 82 -3.05 -8.09 1.41
N TRP A 83 -2.47 -8.15 0.23
CA TRP A 83 -2.26 -6.98 -0.61
C TRP A 83 -2.57 -7.29 -2.07
N ALA A 84 -2.88 -6.25 -2.82
CA ALA A 84 -3.01 -6.29 -4.27
C ALA A 84 -2.21 -5.14 -4.89
N GLU A 85 -1.71 -5.34 -6.10
CA GLU A 85 -1.13 -4.24 -6.87
C GLU A 85 -2.21 -3.20 -7.21
N TYR A 86 -1.82 -1.93 -7.31
CA TYR A 86 -2.74 -0.92 -7.86
C TYR A 86 -3.18 -1.25 -9.28
N PRO A 87 -4.39 -0.82 -9.69
CA PRO A 87 -4.73 -0.76 -11.10
C PRO A 87 -3.73 0.12 -11.86
N CYS A 88 -3.53 -0.19 -13.14
CA CYS A 88 -2.74 0.68 -14.01
C CYS A 88 -3.36 2.07 -14.10
N LEU A 89 -2.52 3.09 -14.28
CA LEU A 89 -2.96 4.45 -14.51
C LEU A 89 -3.83 4.50 -15.79
N PRO A 90 -4.81 5.42 -15.86
CA PRO A 90 -5.69 5.52 -17.01
C PRO A 90 -4.93 5.63 -18.35
N GLY A 91 -5.26 4.76 -19.30
CA GLY A 91 -4.67 4.79 -20.65
C GLY A 91 -3.24 4.22 -20.75
N THR A 92 -2.70 3.60 -19.70
CA THR A 92 -1.34 3.04 -19.71
C THR A 92 -1.26 1.66 -19.04
N ALA A 93 -0.13 0.98 -19.23
CA ALA A 93 0.20 -0.29 -18.58
C ALA A 93 1.01 -0.11 -17.28
N VAL A 94 1.40 1.13 -16.94
CA VAL A 94 2.15 1.41 -15.70
C VAL A 94 1.21 1.69 -14.55
N ARG A 95 1.61 1.31 -13.33
CA ARG A 95 0.84 1.49 -12.09
C ARG A 95 1.29 2.70 -11.26
N GLN A 96 2.53 3.13 -11.50
CA GLN A 96 3.16 4.22 -10.77
C GLN A 96 4.15 4.92 -11.70
N ILE A 97 4.24 6.24 -11.60
CA ILE A 97 5.24 7.07 -12.26
C ILE A 97 5.99 7.79 -11.15
N VAL A 98 7.32 7.75 -11.20
CA VAL A 98 8.20 8.36 -10.18
C VAL A 98 9.32 9.16 -10.84
N GLY A 99 9.90 10.10 -10.09
CA GLY A 99 11.03 10.92 -10.57
C GLY A 99 10.65 11.87 -11.71
N ASP A 100 11.56 12.06 -12.66
CA ASP A 100 11.45 13.08 -13.71
C ASP A 100 10.25 12.85 -14.65
N GLU A 101 9.82 11.60 -14.82
CA GLU A 101 8.67 11.24 -15.66
C GLU A 101 7.34 11.81 -15.14
N VAL A 102 7.25 12.14 -13.85
CA VAL A 102 6.04 12.71 -13.23
C VAL A 102 5.66 14.03 -13.89
N ARG A 103 6.64 14.87 -14.25
CA ARG A 103 6.37 16.18 -14.88
C ARG A 103 5.72 16.00 -16.25
N SER A 104 6.21 15.05 -17.02
CA SER A 104 5.66 14.71 -18.34
C SER A 104 4.24 14.18 -18.22
N ALA A 105 3.97 13.30 -17.24
CA ALA A 105 2.64 12.78 -16.98
C ALA A 105 1.64 13.88 -16.59
N ILE A 106 2.02 14.80 -15.70
CA ILE A 106 1.17 15.95 -15.31
C ILE A 106 0.88 16.86 -16.52
N ALA A 107 1.89 17.11 -17.36
CA ALA A 107 1.70 17.94 -18.55
C ALA A 107 0.75 17.29 -19.55
N ALA A 108 0.75 15.97 -19.68
CA ALA A 108 -0.20 15.23 -20.51
C ALA A 108 -1.63 15.32 -19.98
N ALA A 109 -1.83 15.07 -18.69
CA ALA A 109 -3.16 15.08 -18.07
C ALA A 109 -3.90 16.44 -18.14
N ARG A 110 -3.17 17.55 -18.28
CA ARG A 110 -3.77 18.89 -18.42
C ARG A 110 -4.32 19.20 -19.81
N ARG A 111 -4.03 18.36 -20.80
CA ARG A 111 -4.44 18.56 -22.20
C ARG A 111 -5.70 17.79 -22.58
N ASP A 112 -6.16 16.90 -21.71
CA ASP A 112 -7.40 16.13 -21.82
C ASP A 112 -8.54 16.82 -21.05
#